data_AF-A0A1I6BMD2-F1
#
_entry.id   AF-A0A1I6BMD2-F1
#
_cell.length_a   1.000
_cell.length_b   1.000
_cell.length_c   1.000
_cell.angle_alpha   90.00
_cell.angle_beta   90.00
_cell.angle_gamma   90.00
#
_symmetry.space_group_name_H-M   'P 1'
#
loop_
_entity.id
_entity.type
_entity.pdbx_description
1 polymer ?
#
loop_
_entity_poly.entity_id
_entity_poly.type
_entity_poly.pdbx_seq_one_letter_code
_entity_poly.pdbx_strand_id
1 'polypeptide(L)'
;MTRDDGHGRHRQYRDERDRIVALWSRHVAGPAGPLEGAILDPAPLPKGWCGQVQLVPGAHSTRDVEEAASFIEEVYGLPRKAVVVEDTRTGTADTAFVWAFHTASAADHHRHTPMSTLDVHARGDQPAPPRAETRESGHLADWAEKYSFYYTKMCEHGGRMDVARFVRRLQRLRGGILDLLPRTDPGHVQRILAENGVTSEMLPDDLVGLLGLPRHR
;
A
#
# COMPACT_ATOMS: atom_id res chain seq x y z
N MET A 1 -18.49 -6.55 26.36
CA MET A 1 -17.83 -5.37 26.96
C MET A 1 -16.92 -4.81 25.88
N THR A 2 -17.40 -3.87 25.07
CA THR A 2 -16.79 -3.44 23.80
C THR A 2 -17.25 -2.02 23.46
N ARG A 3 -16.91 -1.04 24.32
CA ARG A 3 -17.20 0.39 24.10
C ARG A 3 -15.95 1.29 24.02
N ASP A 4 -14.77 0.78 24.40
CA ASP A 4 -13.52 1.56 24.43
C ASP A 4 -12.76 1.60 23.08
N ASP A 5 -12.86 0.57 22.24
CA ASP A 5 -12.04 0.47 21.02
C ASP A 5 -12.43 1.47 19.91
N GLY A 6 -13.62 2.06 19.97
CA GLY A 6 -14.09 3.03 18.97
C GLY A 6 -13.51 4.43 19.16
N HIS A 7 -13.40 4.87 20.42
CA HIS A 7 -12.92 6.21 20.77
C HIS A 7 -11.40 6.33 20.58
N GLY A 8 -10.65 5.26 20.87
CA GLY A 8 -9.20 5.19 20.60
C GLY A 8 -8.88 5.25 19.11
N ARG A 9 -9.56 4.44 18.29
CA ARG A 9 -9.37 4.42 16.82
C ARG A 9 -9.74 5.75 16.17
N HIS A 10 -10.83 6.37 16.59
CA HIS A 10 -11.24 7.66 16.04
C HIS A 10 -10.24 8.78 16.38
N ARG A 11 -9.70 8.78 17.60
CA ARG A 11 -8.65 9.71 18.00
C ARG A 11 -7.37 9.49 17.18
N GLN A 12 -6.91 8.25 17.08
CA GLN A 12 -5.74 7.89 16.27
C GLN A 12 -5.88 8.32 14.81
N TYR A 13 -7.07 8.14 14.23
CA TYR A 13 -7.37 8.61 12.88
C TYR A 13 -7.24 10.14 12.76
N ARG A 14 -7.82 10.90 13.70
CA ARG A 14 -7.71 12.37 13.68
C ARG A 14 -6.27 12.84 13.86
N ASP A 15 -5.56 12.28 14.83
CA ASP A 15 -4.17 12.64 15.13
C ASP A 15 -3.27 12.38 13.91
N GLU A 16 -3.44 11.25 13.22
CA GLU A 16 -2.69 10.95 12.00
C GLU A 16 -3.10 11.85 10.84
N ARG A 17 -4.40 12.15 10.68
CA ARG A 17 -4.87 13.10 9.66
C ARG A 17 -4.26 14.48 9.87
N ASP A 18 -4.28 14.99 11.10
CA ASP A 18 -3.75 16.30 11.45
C ASP A 18 -2.24 16.36 11.23
N ARG A 19 -1.51 15.28 11.55
CA ARG A 19 -0.10 15.13 11.23
C ARG A 19 0.15 15.20 9.71
N ILE A 20 -0.65 14.50 8.91
CA ILE A 20 -0.49 14.49 7.45
C ILE A 20 -0.72 15.90 6.88
N VAL A 21 -1.78 16.57 7.31
CA VAL A 21 -2.09 17.94 6.89
C VAL A 21 -0.98 18.91 7.31
N ALA A 22 -0.48 18.81 8.54
CA ALA A 22 0.59 19.68 9.03
C ALA A 22 1.89 19.53 8.23
N LEU A 23 2.29 18.30 7.90
CA LEU A 23 3.45 18.04 7.05
C LEU A 23 3.25 18.58 5.63
N TRP A 24 2.06 18.36 5.06
CA TRP A 24 1.71 18.87 3.73
C TRP A 24 1.82 20.39 3.68
N SER A 25 1.07 21.09 4.53
CA SER A 25 1.01 22.55 4.56
C SER A 25 2.36 23.20 4.85
N ARG A 26 3.23 22.54 5.63
CA ARG A 26 4.54 23.09 5.97
C ARG A 26 5.59 22.86 4.90
N HIS A 27 5.66 21.65 4.34
CA HIS A 27 6.78 21.22 3.51
C HIS A 27 6.42 21.11 2.03
N VAL A 28 5.23 20.63 1.70
CA VAL A 28 4.84 20.35 0.31
C VAL A 28 4.16 21.57 -0.32
N ALA A 29 3.21 22.17 0.39
CA ALA A 29 2.44 23.33 -0.06
C ALA A 29 2.86 24.65 0.62
N GLY A 30 3.92 24.64 1.43
CA GLY A 30 4.50 25.84 1.98
C GLY A 30 5.21 26.70 0.92
N PRO A 31 5.66 27.92 1.25
CA PRO A 31 6.28 28.86 0.30
C PRO A 31 7.56 28.37 -0.39
N ALA A 32 8.22 27.36 0.19
CA ALA A 32 9.42 26.74 -0.38
C ALA A 32 9.15 25.30 -0.86
N GLY A 33 7.90 24.86 -0.82
CA GLY A 33 7.48 23.53 -1.22
C GLY A 33 7.23 23.43 -2.73
N PRO A 34 7.32 22.22 -3.31
CA PRO A 34 7.14 22.01 -4.75
C PRO A 34 5.72 22.33 -5.24
N LEU A 35 4.71 22.32 -4.36
CA LEU A 35 3.31 22.53 -4.69
C LEU A 35 2.73 23.70 -3.88
N GLU A 36 3.46 24.83 -3.83
CA GLU A 36 3.07 26.01 -3.06
C GLU A 36 1.58 26.35 -3.24
N GLY A 37 0.87 26.47 -2.11
CA GLY A 37 -0.55 26.82 -2.07
C GLY A 37 -1.53 25.66 -2.32
N ALA A 38 -1.06 24.47 -2.71
CA ALA A 38 -1.95 23.31 -2.90
C ALA A 38 -2.56 22.80 -1.59
N ILE A 39 -3.81 22.35 -1.65
CA ILE A 39 -4.54 21.83 -0.48
C ILE A 39 -4.65 20.31 -0.58
N LEU A 40 -4.41 19.61 0.52
CA LEU A 40 -4.63 18.16 0.62
C LEU A 40 -5.84 17.88 1.52
N ASP A 41 -6.75 17.03 1.05
CA ASP A 41 -7.74 16.37 1.89
C ASP A 41 -7.37 14.88 2.09
N PRO A 42 -6.69 14.53 3.20
CA PRO A 42 -6.19 13.19 3.40
C PRO A 42 -7.13 12.29 4.19
N ALA A 43 -7.06 11.01 3.87
CA ALA A 43 -7.64 9.88 4.57
C ALA A 43 -6.51 8.90 5.00
N PRO A 44 -6.17 8.85 6.31
CA PRO A 44 -5.28 7.83 6.88
C PRO A 44 -5.81 6.41 6.67
N LEU A 45 -4.90 5.48 6.33
CA LEU A 45 -5.17 4.08 6.04
C LEU A 45 -4.22 3.16 6.83
N PRO A 46 -4.57 1.88 7.06
CA PRO A 46 -3.62 0.94 7.69
C PRO A 46 -2.28 0.78 6.94
N LYS A 47 -2.31 0.93 5.60
CA LYS A 47 -1.14 0.75 4.72
C LYS A 47 -0.41 2.05 4.38
N GLY A 48 -0.88 3.20 4.89
CA GLY A 48 -0.38 4.51 4.49
C GLY A 48 -1.46 5.58 4.59
N TRP A 49 -1.57 6.46 3.60
CA TRP A 49 -2.68 7.39 3.47
C TRP A 49 -2.98 7.65 2.00
N CYS A 50 -4.16 8.19 1.73
CA CYS A 50 -4.50 8.69 0.41
C CYS A 50 -5.20 10.04 0.53
N GLY A 51 -5.35 10.78 -0.56
CA GLY A 51 -6.07 12.04 -0.50
C GLY A 51 -6.15 12.76 -1.84
N GLN A 52 -7.15 13.63 -1.92
CA GLN A 52 -7.30 14.52 -3.06
C GLN A 52 -6.44 15.77 -2.83
N VAL A 53 -5.62 16.09 -3.82
CA VAL A 53 -4.86 17.33 -3.91
C VAL A 53 -5.63 18.31 -4.79
N GLN A 54 -5.97 19.46 -4.23
CA GLN A 54 -6.49 20.61 -4.97
C GLN A 54 -5.32 21.52 -5.30
N LEU A 55 -5.05 21.67 -6.59
CA LEU A 55 -3.96 22.48 -7.11
C LEU A 55 -4.40 23.93 -7.28
N VAL A 56 -3.44 24.84 -7.20
CA VAL A 56 -3.68 26.26 -7.49
C VAL A 56 -3.87 26.40 -9.01
N PRO A 57 -5.05 26.82 -9.50
CA PRO A 57 -5.33 26.86 -10.92
C PRO A 57 -4.32 27.72 -11.69
N GLY A 58 -3.75 27.15 -12.75
CA GLY A 58 -2.76 27.82 -13.62
C GLY A 58 -1.34 27.94 -13.04
N ALA A 59 -1.11 27.52 -11.79
CA ALA A 59 0.23 27.47 -11.20
C ALA A 59 0.81 26.05 -11.17
N HIS A 60 -0.04 25.04 -10.98
CA HIS A 60 0.36 23.63 -10.90
C HIS A 60 -0.58 22.73 -11.71
N SER A 61 -0.10 21.56 -12.06
CA SER A 61 -0.79 20.49 -12.78
C SER A 61 -0.57 19.14 -12.11
N THR A 62 -1.33 18.12 -12.50
CA THR A 62 -1.13 16.74 -12.01
C THR A 62 0.31 16.26 -12.18
N ARG A 63 0.99 16.69 -13.25
CA ARG A 63 2.39 16.35 -13.51
C ARG A 63 3.32 16.90 -12.42
N ASP A 64 3.07 18.09 -11.91
CA ASP A 64 3.88 18.67 -10.82
C ASP A 64 3.75 17.82 -9.54
N VAL A 65 2.59 17.19 -9.32
CA VAL A 65 2.39 16.23 -8.22
C VAL A 65 3.18 14.95 -8.44
N GLU A 66 3.23 14.43 -9.67
CA GLU A 66 4.07 13.28 -10.04
C GLU A 66 5.56 13.59 -9.83
N GLU A 67 6.01 14.77 -10.24
CA GLU A 67 7.40 15.22 -10.08
C GLU A 67 7.75 15.46 -8.60
N ALA A 68 6.78 15.88 -7.79
CA ALA A 68 6.92 16.03 -6.34
C ALA A 68 6.91 14.69 -5.56
N ALA A 69 6.62 13.54 -6.19
CA ALA A 69 6.43 12.27 -5.50
C ALA A 69 7.62 11.86 -4.61
N SER A 70 8.86 12.01 -5.08
CA SER A 70 10.05 11.70 -4.27
C SER A 70 10.25 12.67 -3.11
N PHE A 71 9.84 13.93 -3.26
CA PHE A 71 9.87 14.89 -2.15
C PHE A 71 8.81 14.53 -1.10
N ILE A 72 7.61 14.11 -1.53
CA ILE A 72 6.58 13.60 -0.63
C ILE A 72 7.09 12.36 0.11
N GLU A 73 7.78 11.43 -0.56
CA GLU A 73 8.39 10.28 0.10
C GLU A 73 9.34 10.71 1.22
N GLU A 74 10.21 11.68 0.97
CA GLU A 74 11.16 12.20 1.97
C GLU A 74 10.46 12.88 3.16
N VAL A 75 9.52 13.79 2.90
CA VAL A 75 8.80 14.55 3.94
C VAL A 75 8.07 13.62 4.92
N TYR A 76 7.51 12.52 4.41
CA TYR A 76 6.74 11.57 5.20
C TYR A 76 7.58 10.37 5.68
N GLY A 77 8.87 10.32 5.37
CA GLY A 77 9.77 9.22 5.75
C GLY A 77 9.39 7.88 5.11
N LEU A 78 8.83 7.92 3.90
CA LEU A 78 8.36 6.74 3.16
C LEU A 78 9.49 6.14 2.31
N PRO A 79 9.43 4.83 2.01
CA PRO A 79 10.37 4.22 1.08
C PRO A 79 10.27 4.83 -0.32
N ARG A 80 11.38 4.75 -1.08
CA ARG A 80 11.38 5.17 -2.48
C ARG A 80 10.34 4.38 -3.29
N LYS A 81 9.65 5.06 -4.21
CA LYS A 81 8.55 4.53 -5.05
C LYS A 81 7.29 4.13 -4.27
N ALA A 82 7.14 4.59 -3.04
CA ALA A 82 5.97 4.34 -2.22
C ALA A 82 4.82 5.34 -2.44
N VAL A 83 5.04 6.41 -3.22
CA VAL A 83 3.98 7.32 -3.67
C VAL A 83 3.46 6.93 -5.05
N VAL A 84 2.13 6.96 -5.21
CA VAL A 84 1.43 6.81 -6.49
C VAL A 84 0.53 8.02 -6.66
N VAL A 85 0.63 8.68 -7.81
CA VAL A 85 -0.26 9.77 -8.20
C VAL A 85 -1.18 9.21 -9.27
N GLU A 86 -2.47 9.44 -9.10
CA GLU A 86 -3.49 9.08 -10.07
C GLU A 86 -4.12 10.36 -10.60
N ASP A 87 -4.26 10.42 -11.93
CA ASP A 87 -5.10 11.40 -12.56
C ASP A 87 -6.55 11.08 -12.19
N THR A 88 -7.21 12.01 -11.49
CA THR A 88 -8.57 11.77 -11.01
C THR A 88 -9.49 11.54 -12.20
N ARG A 89 -9.98 10.32 -12.40
CA ARG A 89 -11.05 10.00 -13.36
C ARG A 89 -12.37 10.76 -13.10
N THR A 90 -12.42 11.58 -12.05
CA THR A 90 -13.59 12.26 -11.50
C THR A 90 -13.37 13.74 -11.16
N GLY A 91 -12.23 14.35 -11.51
CA GLY A 91 -11.87 15.71 -11.09
C GLY A 91 -11.59 16.68 -12.24
N THR A 92 -11.72 17.99 -11.97
CA THR A 92 -11.34 19.08 -12.88
C THR A 92 -9.83 19.09 -13.11
N ALA A 93 -9.33 19.82 -14.12
CA ALA A 93 -7.90 19.85 -14.49
C ALA A 93 -6.93 20.22 -13.34
N ASP A 94 -7.46 20.80 -12.25
CA ASP A 94 -6.71 21.27 -11.08
C ASP A 94 -6.74 20.28 -9.90
N THR A 95 -7.01 18.98 -10.14
CA THR A 95 -7.01 17.97 -9.06
C THR A 95 -6.20 16.74 -9.40
N ALA A 96 -5.47 16.24 -8.41
CA ALA A 96 -4.77 14.96 -8.46
C ALA A 96 -5.17 14.11 -7.25
N PHE A 97 -5.05 12.79 -7.36
CA PHE A 97 -5.22 11.89 -6.22
C PHE A 97 -3.88 11.26 -5.86
N VAL A 98 -3.51 11.32 -4.58
CA VAL A 98 -2.24 10.79 -4.09
C VAL A 98 -2.50 9.61 -3.18
N TRP A 99 -1.75 8.53 -3.41
CA TRP A 99 -1.60 7.41 -2.50
C TRP A 99 -0.17 7.37 -2.00
N ALA A 100 0.02 7.36 -0.69
CA ALA A 100 1.33 7.32 -0.05
C ALA A 100 1.40 6.11 0.88
N PHE A 101 2.22 5.13 0.55
CA PHE A 101 2.26 3.85 1.23
C PHE A 101 3.43 3.72 2.20
N HIS A 102 3.25 2.96 3.28
CA HIS A 102 4.35 2.61 4.19
C HIS A 102 5.39 1.67 3.56
N THR A 103 5.05 1.04 2.43
CA THR A 103 5.94 0.13 1.70
C THR A 103 5.88 0.33 0.19
N ALA A 104 7.01 0.13 -0.49
CA ALA A 104 7.06 0.14 -1.95
C ALA A 104 6.23 -1.01 -2.54
N SER A 105 6.13 -2.14 -1.82
CA SER A 105 5.29 -3.27 -2.22
C SER A 105 3.80 -2.96 -2.16
N ALA A 106 3.32 -2.13 -1.25
CA ALA A 106 1.92 -1.70 -1.28
C ALA A 106 1.66 -0.76 -2.48
N ALA A 107 2.59 0.16 -2.77
CA ALA A 107 2.49 1.06 -3.92
C ALA A 107 2.50 0.32 -5.26
N ASP A 108 3.44 -0.61 -5.42
CA ASP A 108 3.51 -1.40 -6.65
C ASP A 108 2.34 -2.38 -6.78
N HIS A 109 1.78 -2.89 -5.68
CA HIS A 109 0.51 -3.63 -5.73
C HIS A 109 -0.63 -2.73 -6.24
N HIS A 110 -0.77 -1.53 -5.68
CA HIS A 110 -1.77 -0.56 -6.09
C HIS A 110 -1.70 -0.24 -7.59
N ARG A 111 -0.50 -0.01 -8.15
CA ARG A 111 -0.32 0.24 -9.59
C ARG A 111 -0.87 -0.87 -10.50
N HIS A 112 -0.87 -2.12 -10.04
CA HIS A 112 -1.32 -3.29 -10.81
C HIS A 112 -2.73 -3.75 -10.45
N THR A 113 -3.19 -3.43 -9.27
CA THR A 113 -4.52 -3.74 -8.73
C THR A 113 -4.94 -2.54 -7.89
N PRO A 114 -5.52 -1.50 -8.52
CA PRO A 114 -5.87 -0.26 -7.84
C PRO A 114 -6.76 -0.55 -6.64
N MET A 115 -6.31 -0.10 -5.47
CA MET A 115 -7.12 -0.06 -4.27
C MET A 115 -8.09 1.12 -4.40
N SER A 116 -9.29 0.93 -3.92
CA SER A 116 -10.28 1.99 -3.80
C SER A 116 -10.24 2.61 -2.41
N THR A 117 -10.70 3.85 -2.28
CA THR A 117 -11.00 4.44 -0.97
C THR A 117 -12.13 3.68 -0.24
N LEU A 118 -12.86 2.83 -0.96
CA LEU A 118 -13.80 1.87 -0.40
C LEU A 118 -13.13 0.60 0.12
N ASP A 119 -11.91 0.24 -0.28
CA ASP A 119 -11.16 -0.93 0.27
C ASP A 119 -10.66 -0.67 1.70
N VAL A 120 -10.93 0.52 2.24
CA VAL A 120 -10.92 0.83 3.68
C VAL A 120 -12.07 0.12 4.40
N HIS A 121 -13.13 -0.18 3.66
CA HIS A 121 -14.20 -1.11 3.98
C HIS A 121 -13.91 -2.43 3.27
N ALA A 122 -13.95 -3.57 3.95
CA ALA A 122 -13.96 -4.84 3.26
C ALA A 122 -15.19 -4.96 2.34
N ARG A 123 -15.20 -6.02 1.52
CA ARG A 123 -16.31 -6.46 0.67
C ARG A 123 -17.68 -6.11 1.30
N GLY A 124 -18.42 -5.18 0.69
CA GLY A 124 -19.81 -4.89 1.02
C GLY A 124 -20.03 -3.84 2.10
N ASP A 125 -19.39 -2.67 2.00
CA ASP A 125 -19.63 -1.47 2.82
C ASP A 125 -19.40 -1.62 4.33
N GLN A 126 -18.75 -2.71 4.76
CA GLN A 126 -18.40 -2.96 6.15
C GLN A 126 -16.88 -2.97 6.33
N PRO A 127 -16.32 -2.38 7.40
CA PRO A 127 -14.90 -2.48 7.67
C PRO A 127 -14.44 -3.94 7.70
N ALA A 128 -13.21 -4.20 7.25
CA ALA A 128 -12.62 -5.53 7.38
C ALA A 128 -12.73 -6.03 8.83
N PRO A 129 -13.07 -7.31 9.04
CA PRO A 129 -13.16 -7.84 10.39
C PRO A 129 -11.82 -7.64 11.10
N PRO A 130 -11.81 -7.31 12.40
CA PRO A 130 -10.58 -6.98 13.13
C PRO A 130 -9.59 -8.15 13.21
N ARG A 131 -10.05 -9.37 12.93
CA ARG A 131 -9.24 -10.57 12.79
C ARG A 131 -9.50 -11.21 11.44
N ALA A 132 -8.46 -11.76 10.84
CA ALA A 132 -8.57 -12.50 9.61
C ALA A 132 -9.45 -13.74 9.78
N GLU A 133 -10.31 -14.00 8.81
CA GLU A 133 -11.09 -15.23 8.76
C GLU A 133 -10.23 -16.40 8.26
N THR A 134 -10.58 -17.62 8.65
CA THR A 134 -9.91 -18.86 8.18
C THR A 134 -9.85 -18.94 6.65
N ARG A 135 -10.91 -18.50 5.98
CA ARG A 135 -10.99 -18.47 4.52
C ARG A 135 -9.94 -17.55 3.90
N GLU A 136 -9.66 -16.41 4.53
CA GLU A 136 -8.65 -15.46 4.03
C GLU A 136 -7.25 -16.06 4.14
N SER A 137 -6.96 -16.76 5.25
CA SER A 137 -5.70 -17.52 5.40
C SER A 137 -5.58 -18.65 4.37
N GLY A 138 -6.67 -19.37 4.09
CA GLY A 138 -6.70 -20.40 3.04
C GLY A 138 -6.46 -19.82 1.64
N HIS A 139 -7.07 -18.67 1.32
CA HIS A 139 -6.79 -17.99 0.06
C HIS A 139 -5.33 -17.53 -0.05
N LEU A 140 -4.70 -17.09 1.04
CA LEU A 140 -3.27 -16.76 1.03
C LEU A 140 -2.42 -18.02 0.75
N ALA A 141 -2.72 -19.14 1.40
CA ALA A 141 -2.04 -20.41 1.16
C ALA A 141 -2.14 -20.84 -0.31
N ASP A 142 -3.34 -20.81 -0.89
CA ASP A 142 -3.56 -21.08 -2.32
C ASP A 142 -2.70 -20.22 -3.24
N TRP A 143 -2.59 -18.92 -2.94
CA TRP A 143 -1.76 -18.01 -3.74
C TRP A 143 -0.27 -18.24 -3.53
N ALA A 144 0.14 -18.57 -2.31
CA ALA A 144 1.51 -18.92 -1.98
C ALA A 144 1.95 -20.18 -2.74
N GLU A 145 1.16 -21.24 -2.71
CA GLU A 145 1.41 -22.49 -3.45
C GLU A 145 1.49 -22.24 -4.97
N LYS A 146 0.49 -21.53 -5.52
CA LYS A 146 0.46 -21.21 -6.97
C LYS A 146 1.65 -20.36 -7.38
N TYR A 147 2.13 -19.47 -6.51
CA TYR A 147 3.26 -18.61 -6.79
C TYR A 147 4.58 -19.37 -6.70
N SER A 148 4.84 -20.09 -5.59
CA SER A 148 6.06 -20.85 -5.38
C SER A 148 6.26 -21.89 -6.48
N PHE A 149 5.21 -22.63 -6.84
CA PHE A 149 5.23 -23.56 -7.97
C PHE A 149 5.66 -22.86 -9.28
N TYR A 150 5.12 -21.67 -9.56
CA TYR A 150 5.44 -20.94 -10.79
C TYR A 150 6.86 -20.37 -10.77
N TYR A 151 7.31 -19.89 -9.61
CA TYR A 151 8.67 -19.40 -9.41
C TYR A 151 9.69 -20.52 -9.69
N THR A 152 9.52 -21.68 -9.06
CA THR A 152 10.40 -22.84 -9.26
C THR A 152 10.44 -23.24 -10.73
N LYS A 153 9.28 -23.35 -11.38
CA LYS A 153 9.22 -23.68 -12.82
C LYS A 153 9.90 -22.62 -13.69
N MET A 154 9.75 -21.35 -13.36
CA MET A 154 10.39 -20.26 -14.11
C MET A 154 11.91 -20.33 -13.98
N CYS A 155 12.44 -20.62 -12.79
CA CYS A 155 13.86 -20.85 -12.56
C CYS A 155 14.39 -22.08 -13.30
N GLU A 156 13.69 -23.21 -13.24
CA GLU A 156 14.05 -24.46 -13.93
C GLU A 156 14.10 -24.31 -15.46
N HIS A 157 13.18 -23.52 -16.03
CA HIS A 157 13.06 -23.34 -17.48
C HIS A 157 13.75 -22.08 -18.02
N GLY A 158 14.63 -21.45 -17.23
CA GLY A 158 15.43 -20.29 -17.66
C GLY A 158 14.59 -19.08 -18.08
N GLY A 159 13.46 -18.84 -17.42
CA GLY A 159 12.63 -17.64 -17.67
C GLY A 159 11.74 -17.69 -18.92
N ARG A 160 11.62 -18.82 -19.62
CA ARG A 160 10.79 -18.97 -20.84
C ARG A 160 9.27 -19.05 -20.60
N MET A 161 8.79 -18.63 -19.44
CA MET A 161 7.39 -18.75 -19.04
C MET A 161 6.62 -17.44 -19.22
N ASP A 162 5.28 -17.52 -19.10
CA ASP A 162 4.37 -16.39 -19.11
C ASP A 162 4.66 -15.43 -17.94
N VAL A 163 5.49 -14.41 -18.22
CA VAL A 163 5.89 -13.37 -17.26
C VAL A 163 4.67 -12.62 -16.72
N ALA A 164 3.66 -12.36 -17.57
CA ALA A 164 2.46 -11.64 -17.14
C ALA A 164 1.67 -12.44 -16.09
N ARG A 165 1.59 -13.77 -16.26
CA ARG A 165 0.97 -14.66 -15.27
C ARG A 165 1.79 -14.76 -13.99
N PHE A 166 3.12 -14.82 -14.09
CA PHE A 166 4.02 -14.79 -12.93
C PHE A 166 3.82 -13.51 -12.11
N VAL A 167 3.89 -12.34 -12.75
CA VAL A 167 3.68 -11.03 -12.12
C VAL A 167 2.30 -10.98 -11.47
N ARG A 168 1.24 -11.41 -12.15
CA ARG A 168 -0.11 -11.43 -11.59
C ARG A 168 -0.21 -12.26 -10.30
N ARG A 169 0.44 -13.43 -10.25
CA ARG A 169 0.46 -14.28 -9.05
C ARG A 169 1.23 -13.63 -7.92
N LEU A 170 2.39 -13.03 -8.21
CA LEU A 170 3.15 -12.25 -7.24
C LEU A 170 2.29 -11.10 -6.68
N GLN A 171 1.59 -10.35 -7.53
CA GLN A 171 0.74 -9.25 -7.06
C GLN A 171 -0.41 -9.71 -6.17
N ARG A 172 -1.04 -10.87 -6.47
CA ARG A 172 -2.08 -11.46 -5.62
C ARG A 172 -1.53 -11.91 -4.27
N LEU A 173 -0.36 -12.54 -4.26
CA LEU A 173 0.33 -12.94 -3.04
C LEU A 173 0.65 -11.72 -2.17
N ARG A 174 1.20 -10.66 -2.76
CA ARG A 174 1.55 -9.41 -2.06
C ARG A 174 0.33 -8.72 -1.46
N GLY A 175 -0.78 -8.64 -2.20
CA GLY A 175 -2.04 -8.13 -1.68
C GLY A 175 -2.50 -8.92 -0.45
N GLY A 176 -2.52 -10.25 -0.54
CA GLY A 176 -2.91 -11.13 0.56
C GLY A 176 -2.01 -10.99 1.80
N ILE A 177 -0.69 -10.88 1.62
CA ILE A 177 0.26 -10.64 2.72
C ILE A 177 -0.08 -9.32 3.43
N LEU A 178 -0.19 -8.23 2.66
CA LEU A 178 -0.44 -6.89 3.20
C LEU A 178 -1.83 -6.76 3.84
N ASP A 179 -2.82 -7.52 3.38
CA ASP A 179 -4.18 -7.54 3.95
C ASP A 179 -4.27 -8.31 5.26
N LEU A 180 -3.48 -9.38 5.41
CA LEU A 180 -3.53 -10.28 6.56
C LEU A 180 -2.60 -9.86 7.69
N LEU A 181 -1.44 -9.26 7.38
CA LEU A 181 -0.47 -8.81 8.39
C LEU A 181 -1.08 -8.01 9.55
N PRO A 182 -1.93 -6.97 9.33
CA PRO A 182 -2.48 -6.19 10.43
C PRO A 182 -3.60 -6.91 11.23
N ARG A 183 -4.06 -8.08 10.76
CA ARG A 183 -5.26 -8.78 11.29
C ARG A 183 -4.97 -10.21 11.75
N THR A 184 -3.69 -10.58 11.86
CA THR A 184 -3.25 -11.92 12.25
C THR A 184 -2.18 -11.83 13.34
N ASP A 185 -2.02 -12.92 14.09
CA ASP A 185 -0.98 -12.98 15.11
C ASP A 185 0.42 -12.90 14.48
N PRO A 186 1.42 -12.34 15.20
CA PRO A 186 2.80 -12.35 14.77
C PRO A 186 3.25 -13.76 14.34
N GLY A 187 3.81 -13.85 13.13
CA GLY A 187 4.30 -15.11 12.55
C GLY A 187 3.26 -16.02 11.90
N HIS A 188 1.97 -15.70 11.95
CA HIS A 188 0.94 -16.46 11.24
C HIS A 188 1.15 -16.44 9.73
N VAL A 189 1.30 -15.26 9.14
CA VAL A 189 1.56 -15.10 7.69
C VAL A 189 2.87 -15.79 7.28
N GLN A 190 3.93 -15.64 8.09
CA GLN A 190 5.22 -16.30 7.85
C GLN A 190 5.07 -17.82 7.76
N ARG A 191 4.28 -18.42 8.66
CA ARG A 191 4.03 -19.86 8.69
C ARG A 191 3.31 -20.34 7.43
N ILE A 192 2.26 -19.63 7.01
CA ILE A 192 1.54 -19.94 5.76
C ILE A 192 2.50 -19.92 4.57
N LEU A 193 3.34 -18.88 4.46
CA LEU A 193 4.30 -18.76 3.37
C LEU A 193 5.33 -19.90 3.38
N ALA A 194 5.90 -20.21 4.55
CA ALA A 194 6.88 -21.29 4.72
C ALA A 194 6.29 -22.67 4.40
N GLU A 195 5.08 -22.98 4.88
CA GLU A 195 4.36 -24.23 4.61
C GLU A 195 4.10 -24.43 3.11
N ASN A 196 3.97 -23.34 2.35
CA ASN A 196 3.73 -23.35 0.91
C ASN A 196 5.00 -23.11 0.06
N GLY A 197 6.18 -23.21 0.67
CA GLY A 197 7.47 -23.15 -0.02
C GLY A 197 7.86 -21.77 -0.52
N VAL A 198 7.28 -20.69 0.02
CA VAL A 198 7.69 -19.32 -0.29
C VAL A 198 8.86 -18.92 0.60
N THR A 199 10.03 -18.73 -0.01
CA THR A 199 11.28 -18.34 0.65
C THR A 199 11.54 -16.83 0.52
N SER A 200 12.52 -16.30 1.26
CA SER A 200 12.86 -14.88 1.23
C SER A 200 13.35 -14.40 -0.16
N GLU A 201 14.05 -15.25 -0.91
CA GLU A 201 14.49 -14.99 -2.29
C GLU A 201 13.33 -14.78 -3.27
N MET A 202 12.14 -15.31 -2.96
CA MET A 202 10.96 -15.18 -3.81
C MET A 202 10.17 -13.90 -3.56
N LEU A 203 10.56 -13.10 -2.56
CA LEU A 203 9.78 -11.93 -2.13
C LEU A 203 10.60 -10.64 -2.28
N PRO A 204 9.93 -9.50 -2.53
CA PRO A 204 10.55 -8.19 -2.40
C PRO A 204 11.16 -7.95 -1.01
N ASP A 205 12.29 -7.25 -0.96
CA ASP A 205 13.07 -7.01 0.27
C ASP A 205 12.28 -6.35 1.42
N ASP A 206 11.32 -5.50 1.08
CA ASP A 206 10.47 -4.82 2.05
C ASP A 206 9.45 -5.77 2.68
N LEU A 207 8.89 -6.72 1.91
CA LEU A 207 8.05 -7.78 2.46
C LEU A 207 8.85 -8.78 3.28
N VAL A 208 10.07 -9.13 2.84
CA VAL A 208 11.00 -9.95 3.65
C VAL A 208 11.26 -9.29 5.00
N GLY A 209 11.49 -7.97 5.01
CA GLY A 209 11.68 -7.18 6.23
C GLY A 209 10.44 -7.14 7.11
N LEU A 210 9.27 -6.84 6.54
CA LEU A 210 7.99 -6.83 7.27
C LEU A 210 7.65 -8.19 7.88
N LEU A 211 7.93 -9.26 7.14
CA LEU A 211 7.70 -10.63 7.57
C LEU A 211 8.84 -11.16 8.44
N GLY A 212 9.92 -10.40 8.71
CA GLY A 212 11.05 -10.90 9.50
C GLY A 212 11.65 -12.19 8.98
N LEU A 213 11.59 -12.44 7.66
CA LEU A 213 12.13 -13.67 7.07
C LEU A 213 13.66 -13.62 7.02
N PRO A 214 14.36 -14.75 7.23
CA PRO A 214 15.81 -14.80 7.15
C PRO A 214 16.26 -14.46 5.72
N ARG A 215 17.14 -13.45 5.59
CA ARG A 215 17.76 -13.10 4.30
C ARG A 215 18.85 -14.13 4.00
N HIS A 216 18.77 -14.77 2.85
CA HIS A 216 19.90 -15.53 2.32
C HIS A 216 21.01 -14.53 1.95
N ARG A 217 22.19 -14.71 2.56
CA ARG A 217 23.42 -14.00 2.22
C ARG A 217 24.11 -14.69 1.06
#